data_AF-A0AB74M8I0-F1
#
_entry.id   AF-A0AB74M8I0-F1
#
_cell.length_a   1.000
_cell.length_b   1.000
_cell.length_c   1.000
_cell.angle_alpha   90.00
_cell.angle_beta   90.00
_cell.angle_gamma   90.00
#
_symmetry.space_group_name_H-M   'P 1'
#
loop_
_entity.id
_entity.type
_entity.pdbx_description
1 polymer ?
#
loop_
_entity_poly.entity_id
_entity_poly.type
_entity_poly.pdbx_seq_one_letter_code
_entity_poly.pdbx_strand_id
1 'polypeptide(L)' 'AAIYCGDGELLHHIPEQLSKRERYSEKWQRRTHSVWRHRHWHTSAFTGIYNDLAAASACM' A
#
# COMPACT_ATOMS: atom_id res chain seq x y z
N ALA A 1 5.16 3.05 3.82
CA ALA A 1 3.88 3.31 3.11
C ALA A 1 4.14 4.31 1.98
N ALA A 2 3.25 4.40 1.00
CA ALA A 2 3.36 5.32 -0.12
C ALA A 2 2.00 5.93 -0.47
N ILE A 3 2.01 7.11 -1.09
CA ILE A 3 0.81 7.79 -1.61
C ILE A 3 0.77 7.60 -3.12
N TYR A 4 -0.36 7.13 -3.64
CA TYR A 4 -0.59 7.08 -5.09
C TYR A 4 -0.99 8.46 -5.61
N CYS A 5 -0.22 8.98 -6.56
CA CYS A 5 -0.37 10.34 -7.08
C CYS A 5 -1.18 10.41 -8.38
N GLY A 6 -1.55 9.28 -8.97
CA GLY A 6 -2.14 9.22 -10.32
C GLY A 6 -1.11 8.80 -11.37
N ASP A 7 -1.57 8.43 -12.56
CA ASP A 7 -0.74 8.11 -13.73
C ASP A 7 0.39 7.08 -13.49
N GLY A 8 0.17 6.15 -12.56
CA GLY A 8 1.16 5.15 -12.20
C GLY A 8 2.31 5.71 -11.36
N GLU A 9 2.18 6.87 -10.74
CA GLU A 9 3.18 7.45 -9.84
C GLU A 9 2.86 7.24 -8.36
N LEU A 10 3.92 7.02 -7.59
CA LEU A 10 3.92 6.96 -6.14
C LEU A 10 4.84 8.02 -5.55
N LEU A 11 4.41 8.59 -4.42
CA LEU A 11 5.29 9.26 -3.47
C LEU A 11 5.61 8.30 -2.32
N HIS A 12 6.87 7.87 -2.25
CA HIS A 12 7.36 6.91 -1.27
C HIS A 12 8.19 7.61 -0.19
N HIS A 13 7.84 7.38 1.07
CA HIS A 13 8.63 7.83 2.22
C HIS A 13 9.85 6.93 2.44
N ILE A 14 11.04 7.53 2.52
CA ILE A 14 12.31 6.85 2.79
C ILE A 14 12.87 7.41 4.11
N PRO A 15 13.21 6.56 5.10
CA PRO A 15 13.84 7.01 6.33
C PRO A 15 15.12 7.82 6.07
N GLU A 16 15.32 8.89 6.83
CA GLU A 16 16.54 9.72 6.78
C GLU A 16 16.80 10.41 5.42
N GLN A 17 15.83 10.40 4.51
CA GLN A 17 15.94 10.99 3.18
C GLN A 17 14.66 11.74 2.81
N LEU A 18 14.75 12.59 1.78
CA LEU A 18 13.57 13.18 1.18
C LEU A 18 12.69 12.10 0.54
N SER A 19 11.37 12.35 0.53
CA SER A 19 10.43 11.44 -0.13
C SER A 19 10.70 11.38 -1.63
N LYS A 20 10.55 10.18 -2.22
CA LYS A 20 10.87 9.93 -3.62
C LYS A 20 9.61 9.77 -4.45
N ARG A 21 9.60 10.38 -5.64
CA ARG A 21 8.63 10.06 -6.70
C ARG A 21 9.16 8.91 -7.54
N GLU A 22 8.38 7.85 -7.67
CA GLU A 22 8.74 6.69 -8.48
C GLU A 22 7.51 6.02 -9.09
N ARG A 23 7.71 5.20 -10.13
CA ARG A 23 6.63 4.52 -10.81
C ARG A 23 6.12 3.33 -10.00
N TYR A 24 4.80 3.11 -10.02
CA TYR A 24 4.12 1.94 -9.46
C TYR A 24 4.38 0.68 -10.29
N SER A 25 5.64 0.26 -10.29
CA SER A 25 6.16 -0.88 -11.04
C SER A 25 5.66 -2.22 -10.50
N GLU A 26 5.90 -3.28 -11.25
CA GLU A 26 5.58 -4.65 -10.85
C GLU A 26 6.22 -5.02 -9.49
N LYS A 27 7.45 -4.54 -9.23
CA LYS A 27 8.11 -4.70 -7.92
C LYS A 27 7.28 -4.09 -6.78
N TRP A 28 6.70 -2.92 -7.00
CA TRP A 28 5.82 -2.28 -6.04
C TRP A 28 4.51 -3.04 -5.86
N GLN A 29 3.89 -3.47 -6.97
CA GLN A 29 2.65 -4.24 -6.96
C GLN A 29 2.80 -5.52 -6.14
N ARG A 30 3.89 -6.27 -6.34
CA ARG A 30 4.18 -7.49 -5.56
C ARG A 30 4.39 -7.27 -4.06
N ARG A 31 4.77 -6.05 -3.65
CA ARG A 31 5.00 -5.69 -2.22
C ARG A 31 3.82 -4.91 -1.61
N THR A 32 2.82 -4.56 -2.40
CA THR A 32 1.68 -3.80 -1.91
C THR A 32 0.69 -4.75 -1.23
N HIS A 33 0.63 -4.69 0.10
CA HIS A 33 -0.29 -5.53 0.87
C HIS A 33 -1.69 -4.93 1.02
N SER A 34 -1.83 -3.60 0.93
CA SER A 34 -3.13 -2.94 1.05
C SER A 34 -3.17 -1.61 0.32
N VAL A 35 -4.34 -1.23 -0.16
CA VAL A 35 -4.61 0.06 -0.81
C VAL A 35 -5.79 0.74 -0.12
N TRP A 36 -5.57 1.96 0.36
CA TRP A 36 -6.54 2.72 1.12
C TRP A 36 -7.01 3.93 0.32
N ARG A 37 -8.30 3.99 0.01
CA ARG A 37 -8.89 5.09 -0.76
C ARG A 37 -9.68 5.99 0.18
N HIS A 38 -9.14 7.16 0.52
CA HIS A 38 -9.75 8.08 1.49
C HIS A 38 -11.24 8.33 1.24
N ARG A 39 -11.64 8.67 0.01
CA ARG A 39 -13.04 9.01 -0.31
C ARG A 39 -13.97 7.80 -0.45
N HIS A 40 -13.42 6.60 -0.61
CA HIS A 40 -14.18 5.36 -0.77
C HIS A 40 -13.97 4.41 0.42
N TRP A 41 -13.55 4.96 1.56
CA TRP A 41 -13.25 4.17 2.74
C TRP A 41 -14.54 3.72 3.44
N HIS A 42 -14.50 2.51 4.00
CA HIS A 42 -15.53 1.95 4.87
C HIS A 42 -14.86 1.23 6.05
N THR A 43 -15.52 1.21 7.21
CA THR A 43 -15.02 0.53 8.43
C THR A 43 -14.65 -0.94 8.18
N SER A 44 -15.42 -1.65 7.35
CA SER A 44 -15.16 -3.05 6.99
C SER A 44 -13.86 -3.26 6.21
N ALA A 45 -13.33 -2.23 5.54
CA ALA A 45 -12.06 -2.32 4.83
C ALA A 45 -10.88 -2.61 5.78
N PHE A 46 -10.96 -2.13 7.03
CA PHE A 46 -9.94 -2.41 8.04
C PHE A 46 -9.93 -3.89 8.43
N THR A 47 -11.11 -4.48 8.63
CA THR A 47 -11.26 -5.92 8.92
C THR A 47 -10.76 -6.79 7.78
N GLY A 48 -11.07 -6.42 6.53
CA GLY A 48 -10.57 -7.13 5.34
C GLY A 48 -9.05 -7.21 5.33
N ILE A 49 -8.38 -6.07 5.53
CA ILE A 49 -6.91 -6.00 5.52
C ILE A 49 -6.30 -6.78 6.71
N TYR A 50 -6.91 -6.71 7.89
CA TYR A 50 -6.44 -7.49 9.04
C TYR A 50 -6.52 -9.00 8.76
N ASN A 51 -7.62 -9.46 8.15
CA ASN A 51 -7.80 -10.86 7.77
C ASN A 51 -6.79 -11.30 6.71
N ASP A 52 -6.51 -10.46 5.71
CA ASP A 52 -5.51 -10.76 4.67
C ASP A 52 -4.11 -10.90 5.28
N LEU A 53 -3.73 -10.02 6.21
CA LEU A 53 -2.46 -10.10 6.94
C LEU A 53 -2.38 -11.36 7.82
N ALA A 54 -3.46 -11.67 8.55
CA ALA A 54 -3.53 -12.86 9.38
C ALA A 54 -3.42 -14.15 8.54
N ALA A 55 -4.15 -14.24 7.43
CA ALA A 55 -4.10 -15.38 6.50
C ALA A 55 -2.71 -15.55 5.89
N ALA A 56 -2.06 -14.47 5.45
CA ALA A 56 -0.70 -14.53 4.93
C ALA A 56 0.33 -14.97 5.98
N SER A 57 0.12 -14.65 7.25
CA SER A 57 1.00 -15.07 8.36
C SER A 57 0.86 -16.53 8.77
N ALA A 58 -0.32 -17.14 8.56
CA ALA A 58 -0.58 -18.53 8.92
C ALA A 58 0.01 -19.56 7.92
N CYS A 59 0.45 -19.09 6.75
CA CYS A 59 1.07 -19.91 5.71
C CYS A 59 2.62 -20.00 5.81
N MET A 60 3.23 -19.42 6.84
CA MET A 60 4.66 -19.54 7.18
C MET A 60 4.87 -20.46 8.38
#